data_AF-A0A4Q9QPL5-F1
#
_entry.id   AF-A0A4Q9QPL5-F1
#
_cell.length_a   1.000
_cell.length_b   1.000
_cell.length_c   1.000
_cell.angle_alpha   90.00
_cell.angle_beta   90.00
_cell.angle_gamma   90.00
#
_symmetry.space_group_name_H-M   'P 1'
#
loop_
_entity.id
_entity.type
_entity.pdbx_description
1 polymer ?
#
loop_
_entity_poly.entity_id
_entity_poly.type
_entity_poly.pdbx_seq_one_letter_code
_entity_poly.pdbx_strand_id
1 'polypeptide(L)' 'MLDSPRYVTPGRLAELIGLAEYPERVQAWIDDGTLPVIRLAGHVLVDLQKLRSLAGKERP' A
#
# COMPACT_ATOMS: atom_id res chain seq x y z
N MET A 1 -19.45 9.24 -6.28
CA MET A 1 -18.15 9.38 -5.60
C MET A 1 -17.24 8.31 -6.16
N LEU A 2 -16.05 8.63 -6.66
CA LEU A 2 -15.14 7.61 -7.18
C LEU A 2 -14.69 6.73 -6.01
N ASP A 3 -15.20 5.50 -5.95
CA ASP A 3 -14.73 4.48 -5.02
C ASP A 3 -13.24 4.28 -5.26
N SER A 4 -12.41 4.78 -4.34
CA SER A 4 -10.96 4.53 -4.41
C SER A 4 -10.74 3.02 -4.30
N PRO A 5 -9.93 2.42 -5.18
CA PRO A 5 -9.71 0.98 -5.17
C PRO A 5 -9.23 0.54 -3.79
N ARG A 6 -9.86 -0.49 -3.22
CA ARG A 6 -9.49 -1.01 -1.90
C ARG A 6 -8.08 -1.61 -1.90
N TYR A 7 -7.72 -2.24 -3.02
CA TYR A 7 -6.45 -2.90 -3.21
C TYR A 7 -5.72 -2.31 -4.41
N VAL A 8 -4.41 -2.09 -4.28
CA VAL A 8 -3.54 -1.65 -5.39
C VAL A 8 -2.29 -2.49 -5.44
N THR A 9 -1.68 -2.62 -6.62
CA THR A 9 -0.35 -3.24 -6.72
C THR A 9 0.70 -2.35 -6.05
N PRO A 10 1.86 -2.90 -5.63
CA PRO A 10 2.96 -2.10 -5.09
C PRO A 10 3.41 -1.00 -6.06
N GLY A 11 3.49 -1.29 -7.37
CA GLY A 11 3.81 -0.30 -8.40
C GLY A 11 2.78 0.83 -8.46
N ARG A 12 1.48 0.50 -8.41
CA ARG A 12 0.43 1.52 -8.39
C ARG A 12 0.45 2.35 -7.10
N LEU A 13 0.79 1.76 -5.96
CA LEU A 13 1.02 2.52 -4.73
C LEU A 13 2.18 3.51 -4.91
N ALA A 14 3.30 3.06 -5.47
CA ALA A 14 4.47 3.89 -5.72
C ALA A 14 4.13 5.14 -6.55
N GLU A 15 3.34 4.97 -7.62
CA GLU A 15 2.83 6.09 -8.42
C GLU A 15 1.97 7.06 -7.60
N LEU A 16 1.05 6.54 -6.79
CA LEU A 16 0.13 7.36 -5.99
C LEU A 16 0.85 8.21 -4.93
N ILE A 17 2.00 7.76 -4.42
CA ILE A 17 2.76 8.45 -3.38
C ILE A 17 4.00 9.19 -3.93
N GLY A 18 4.16 9.26 -5.25
CA GLY A 18 5.28 9.97 -5.88
C GLY A 18 6.64 9.24 -5.78
N LEU A 19 6.63 7.91 -5.63
CA LEU A 19 7.82 7.06 -5.56
C LEU A 19 7.93 6.08 -6.74
N ALA A 20 7.33 6.41 -7.89
CA ALA A 20 7.36 5.55 -9.08
C ALA A 20 8.80 5.17 -9.52
N GLU A 21 9.76 6.08 -9.32
CA GLU A 21 11.18 5.86 -9.65
C GLU A 21 11.95 5.07 -8.57
N TYR A 22 11.34 4.80 -7.41
CA TYR A 22 11.96 4.12 -6.27
C TYR A 22 11.13 2.91 -5.80
N PRO A 23 10.84 1.94 -6.68
CA PRO A 23 10.00 0.78 -6.36
C PRO A 23 10.57 -0.07 -5.21
N GLU A 24 11.88 -0.06 -5.01
CA GLU A 24 12.57 -0.77 -3.93
C GLU A 24 12.17 -0.28 -2.53
N ARG A 25 11.78 1.00 -2.39
CA ARG A 25 11.31 1.53 -1.10
C ARG A 25 9.98 0.93 -0.71
N VAL A 26 9.06 0.83 -1.68
CA VAL A 26 7.76 0.20 -1.46
C VAL A 26 7.94 -1.29 -1.15
N GLN A 27 8.84 -1.97 -1.85
CA GLN A 27 9.16 -3.36 -1.57
C GLN A 27 9.74 -3.56 -0.16
N ALA A 28 10.69 -2.70 0.26
CA ALA A 28 11.25 -2.76 1.61
C ALA A 28 10.19 -2.61 2.70
N TRP A 29 9.21 -1.72 2.53
CA TRP A 29 8.09 -1.59 3.48
C TRP A 29 7.15 -2.80 3.49
N ILE A 30 7.04 -3.53 2.38
CA ILE A 30 6.29 -4.79 2.33
C ILE A 30 7.07 -5.87 3.09
N ASP A 31 8.38 -5.96 2.87
CA ASP A 31 9.24 -6.98 3.48
C ASP A 31 9.37 -6.79 5.01
N ASP A 32 9.39 -5.55 5.46
CA ASP A 32 9.36 -5.14 6.89
C ASP A 32 7.96 -5.26 7.52
N GLY A 33 6.91 -5.47 6.73
CA GLY A 33 5.53 -5.58 7.23
C GLY A 33 4.89 -4.23 7.60
N THR A 34 5.56 -3.11 7.28
CA THR A 34 5.02 -1.75 7.43
C THR A 34 3.75 -1.54 6.60
N LEU A 35 3.68 -2.12 5.40
CA LEU A 35 2.48 -2.03 4.55
C LEU A 35 1.51 -3.21 4.78
N PRO A 36 0.21 -2.95 5.00
CA PRO A 36 -0.78 -4.00 5.07
C PRO A 36 -1.00 -4.58 3.67
N VAL A 37 -0.54 -5.81 3.46
CA VAL A 37 -0.66 -6.51 2.17
C VAL A 37 -1.52 -7.76 2.28
N ILE A 38 -2.13 -8.13 1.15
CA ILE A 38 -2.71 -9.46 0.93
C ILE A 38 -2.01 -10.14 -0.25
N ARG A 39 -1.97 -11.47 -0.23
CA ARG A 39 -1.52 -12.29 -1.36
C ARG A 39 -2.75 -12.94 -1.99
N LEU A 40 -3.01 -12.64 -3.25
CA LEU A 40 -4.15 -13.19 -4.00
C LEU A 40 -3.66 -13.73 -5.33
N ALA A 41 -3.87 -15.03 -5.56
CA ALA A 41 -3.43 -15.71 -6.79
C ALA A 41 -1.95 -15.47 -7.15
N GLY A 42 -1.06 -15.41 -6.14
CA GLY A 42 0.37 -15.15 -6.34
C GLY A 42 0.75 -13.67 -6.47
N HIS A 43 -0.22 -12.75 -6.56
CA HIS A 43 0.02 -11.31 -6.60
C HIS A 43 -0.02 -10.69 -5.21
N VAL A 44 0.91 -9.77 -4.94
CA VAL A 44 0.90 -8.93 -3.73
C VAL A 44 0.06 -7.69 -4.02
N LEU A 45 -0.88 -7.38 -3.13
CA LEU A 45 -1.72 -6.19 -3.20
C LEU A 45 -1.70 -5.47 -1.86
N VAL A 46 -1.59 -4.15 -1.88
CA VAL A 46 -1.64 -3.29 -0.69
C VAL A 46 -3.10 -2.94 -0.39
N ASP A 47 -3.53 -3.15 0.86
CA ASP A 47 -4.86 -2.80 1.36
C ASP A 47 -4.90 -1.33 1.80
N LEU A 48 -5.42 -0.46 0.93
CA LEU A 48 -5.51 0.97 1.19
C LEU A 48 -6.50 1.31 2.31
N GLN A 49 -7.49 0.45 2.58
CA GLN A 49 -8.43 0.67 3.67
C GLN A 49 -7.75 0.45 5.02
N LYS A 50 -7.02 -0.66 5.18
CA LYS A 50 -6.22 -0.91 6.39
C LYS A 50 -5.12 0.13 6.57
N LEU A 51 -4.46 0.54 5.50
CA LEU A 51 -3.42 1.57 5.56
C LEU A 51 -3.96 2.89 6.12
N ARG A 52 -5.15 3.33 5.67
CA ARG A 52 -5.83 4.51 6.23
C ARG A 52 -6.19 4.34 7.70
N SER A 53 -6.64 3.15 8.10
CA SER A 53 -6.95 2.87 9.51
C SER A 53 -5.72 2.88 10.41
N LEU A 54 -4.55 2.50 9.90
CA LEU A 54 -3.28 2.60 10.63
C LEU A 54 -2.85 4.06 10.78
N ALA A 55 -2.89 4.85 9.70
CA ALA A 55 -2.57 6.28 9.74
C ALA A 55 -3.52 7.09 10.65
N GLY A 56 -4.79 6.68 10.75
CA GLY A 56 -5.77 7.33 11.62
C GLY A 56 -5.60 7.05 13.12
N LYS A 57 -4.78 6.05 13.51
CA LYS A 57 -4.51 5.71 14.92
C LYS A 57 -3.40 6.56 15.54
N GLU A 58 -2.71 7.40 14.77
CA GLU A 58 -1.62 8.26 15.24
C GLU A 58 -2.06 9.69 15.64
N ARG A 59 -3.32 9.90 16.04
CA ARG A 59 -3.74 11.18 16.64
C ARG A 59 -3.98 11.03 18.15
N PRO A 60 -3.18 11.65 19.02
CA PRO A 60 -3.52 11.84 20.42
C PRO A 60 -4.72 12.79 20.60
#